data_AF-A0A4R5AQL3-F1
#
_entry.id   AF-A0A4R5AQL3-F1
#
_cell.length_a   1.000
_cell.length_b   1.000
_cell.length_c   1.000
_cell.angle_alpha   90.00
_cell.angle_beta   90.00
_cell.angle_gamma   90.00
#
_symmetry.space_group_name_H-M   'P 1'
#
loop_
_entity.id
_entity.type
_entity.pdbx_description
1 polymer ?
#
loop_
_entity_poly.entity_id
_entity_poly.type
_entity_poly.pdbx_seq_one_letter_code
_entity_poly.pdbx_strand_id
1 'polypeptide(L)' 'MVVARFGDGDPVGVGALKPADDATAEVRRMYVRPAARGLGVGRAILAQLVADTR' A
#
# COMPACT_ATOMS: atom_id res chain seq x y z
N MET A 1 8.03 1.60 0.56
CA MET A 1 7.04 0.79 1.33
C MET A 1 6.12 1.75 2.02
N VAL A 2 4.81 1.51 1.97
CA VAL A 2 3.77 2.37 2.56
C VAL A 2 3.03 1.57 3.63
N VAL A 3 2.73 2.22 4.76
CA VAL A 3 1.92 1.68 5.85
C VAL A 3 0.75 2.63 6.08
N ALA A 4 -0.47 2.12 5.92
CA ALA A 4 -1.69 2.85 6.24
C ALA A 4 -2.05 2.67 7.72
N ARG A 5 -2.43 3.77 8.36
CA ARG A 5 -2.84 3.81 9.76
C ARG A 5 -4.26 4.39 9.89
N PHE A 6 -4.99 3.96 10.92
CA PHE A 6 -6.34 4.45 11.22
C PHE A 6 -6.36 5.08 12.63
N GLY A 7 -7.14 6.15 12.81
CA GLY A 7 -7.25 6.87 14.09
C GLY A 7 -5.89 7.27 14.67
N ASP A 8 -5.65 6.86 15.91
CA ASP A 8 -4.48 7.21 16.74
C ASP A 8 -3.15 6.61 16.26
N GLY A 9 -3.13 6.04 15.06
CA GLY A 9 -1.93 5.52 14.42
C GLY A 9 -1.89 3.99 14.29
N ASP A 10 -3.00 3.28 14.52
CA ASP A 10 -3.02 1.82 14.41
C ASP A 10 -2.76 1.36 12.97
N PRO A 11 -1.76 0.52 12.70
CA PRO A 11 -1.45 0.06 11.35
C PRO A 11 -2.54 -0.91 10.86
N VAL A 12 -3.26 -0.51 9.80
CA VAL A 12 -4.39 -1.24 9.22
C VAL A 12 -4.10 -1.81 7.84
N GLY A 13 -3.07 -1.33 7.15
CA GLY A 13 -2.68 -1.85 5.85
C GLY A 13 -1.24 -1.56 5.50
N VAL A 14 -0.70 -2.32 4.55
CA VAL A 14 0.68 -2.19 4.09
C VAL A 14 0.81 -2.59 2.62
N GLY A 15 1.78 -2.00 1.93
CA GLY A 15 2.18 -2.41 0.58
C GLY A 15 3.58 -1.92 0.22
N ALA A 16 4.20 -2.58 -0.74
CA ALA A 16 5.49 -2.17 -1.29
C ALA A 16 5.54 -2.46 -2.79
N LEU A 17 6.37 -1.70 -3.50
CA LEU A 17 6.77 -2.02 -4.87
C LEU A 17 8.16 -2.65 -4.84
N LYS A 18 8.37 -3.64 -5.71
CA LYS A 18 9.68 -4.20 -6.04
C LYS A 18 9.91 -3.95 -7.52
N PRO A 19 10.91 -3.12 -7.91
CA PRO A 19 11.25 -2.95 -9.32
C PRO A 19 11.53 -4.30 -9.98
N ALA A 20 10.98 -4.48 -11.17
CA ALA A 20 11.16 -5.67 -12.00
C ALA A 20 12.06 -5.35 -13.21
N ASP A 21 11.83 -4.20 -13.85
CA ASP A 21 12.67 -3.62 -14.91
C ASP A 21 12.60 -2.08 -14.87
N ASP A 22 13.11 -1.41 -15.91
CA ASP A 22 13.20 0.06 -16.00
C ASP A 22 11.82 0.76 -16.11
N ALA A 23 10.76 0.03 -16.44
CA ALA A 23 9.41 0.57 -16.63
C ALA A 23 8.36 -0.09 -15.73
N THR A 24 8.67 -1.21 -15.08
CA THR A 24 7.70 -2.01 -14.33
C THR A 24 8.16 -2.35 -12.91
N ALA A 25 7.18 -2.49 -12.03
CA ALA A 25 7.37 -2.95 -10.67
C ALA A 25 6.24 -3.88 -10.25
N GLU A 26 6.57 -4.85 -9.41
CA GLU A 26 5.59 -5.74 -8.80
C GLU A 26 5.09 -5.17 -7.48
N VAL A 27 3.78 -5.22 -7.27
CA VAL A 27 3.19 -5.01 -5.95
C VAL A 27 3.47 -6.22 -5.08
N ARG A 28 4.12 -6.01 -3.93
CA ARG A 28 4.45 -7.06 -2.96
C ARG A 28 4.03 -6.65 -1.55
N ARG A 29 3.85 -7.67 -0.69
CA ARG A 29 3.48 -7.50 0.73
C ARG A 29 2.21 -6.63 0.92
N MET A 30 1.27 -6.74 -0.01
CA MET A 30 0.02 -5.98 -0.01
C MET A 30 -0.99 -6.68 0.90
N TYR A 31 -1.41 -6.01 1.97
CA TYR A 31 -2.39 -6.56 2.91
C TYR A 31 -3.18 -5.45 3.60
N VAL A 32 -4.47 -5.71 3.84
CA VAL A 32 -5.36 -4.87 4.64
C VAL A 32 -6.03 -5.75 5.69
N ARG A 33 -5.98 -5.31 6.96
CA ARG A 33 -6.64 -5.99 8.08
C ARG A 33 -8.14 -6.15 7.80
N PRO A 34 -8.77 -7.28 8.15
CA PRO A 34 -10.18 -7.54 7.87
C PRO A 34 -11.12 -6.40 8.28
N ALA A 35 -10.90 -5.82 9.47
CA ALA A 35 -11.71 -4.72 10.01
C ALA A 35 -11.65 -3.42 9.19
N ALA A 36 -10.65 -3.25 8.31
CA ALA A 36 -10.47 -2.07 7.47
C ALA A 36 -10.72 -2.33 5.97
N ARG A 37 -11.22 -3.52 5.62
CA ARG A 37 -11.59 -3.85 4.23
C ARG A 37 -12.88 -3.12 3.84
N GLY A 38 -13.07 -2.89 2.54
CA GLY A 38 -14.21 -2.12 2.02
C GLY A 38 -14.08 -0.59 2.19
N LEU A 39 -13.13 -0.10 2.99
CA LEU A 39 -12.90 1.33 3.26
C LEU A 39 -11.93 2.00 2.27
N GLY A 40 -11.53 1.32 1.18
CA GLY A 40 -10.61 1.87 0.19
C GLY A 40 -9.12 1.91 0.59
N VAL A 41 -8.72 1.36 1.74
CA VAL A 41 -7.33 1.39 2.24
C VAL A 41 -6.32 0.85 1.22
N GLY A 42 -6.63 -0.28 0.58
CA GLY A 42 -5.73 -0.86 -0.43
C GLY A 42 -5.54 0.03 -1.66
N ARG A 43 -6.60 0.71 -2.10
CA ARG A 43 -6.53 1.68 -3.20
C ARG A 43 -5.64 2.87 -2.82
N ALA A 44 -5.78 3.39 -1.61
CA ALA A 44 -4.96 4.50 -1.12
C ALA A 44 -3.47 4.12 -1.04
N ILE A 45 -3.15 2.95 -0.51
CA ILE A 45 -1.77 2.43 -0.47
C ILE A 45 -1.18 2.33 -1.88
N LEU A 46 -1.92 1.74 -2.83
CA LEU A 46 -1.44 1.58 -4.20
C LEU A 46 -1.23 2.93 -4.89
N ALA A 47 -2.15 3.88 -4.73
CA ALA A 47 -2.02 5.23 -5.29
C ALA A 47 -0.77 5.94 -4.76
N GLN A 48 -0.50 5.83 -3.45
CA GLN A 48 0.71 6.40 -2.85
C GLN A 48 1.98 5.74 -3.41
N LEU A 49 1.98 4.41 -3.52
CA LEU A 49 3.13 3.69 -4.06
C LEU A 49 3.46 4.08 -5.50
N VAL A 50 2.45 4.30 -6.35
CA VAL A 50 2.64 4.76 -7.74
C VAL A 50 3.04 6.23 -7.80
N ALA A 51 2.57 7.07 -6.87
CA ALA A 51 3.00 8.47 -6.81
C ALA A 51 4.46 8.61 -6.35
N ASP A 52 4.94 7.71 -5.49
CA ASP A 52 6.29 7.75 -4.90
C ASP A 52 7.37 7.11 -5.78
N THR A 53 7.03 6.47 -6.90
CA THR A 53 8.03 5.93 -7.84
C THR A 53 8.81 7.10 -8.46
N ARG A 54 10.09 7.21 -8.08
CA ARG A 54 11.10 8.06 -8.70
C ARG A 54 11.83 7.28 -9.79
#